data_AF-A0A940W1S5-F1
#
_entry.id   AF-A0A940W1S5-F1
#
_cell.length_a   1.000
_cell.length_b   1.000
_cell.length_c   1.000
_cell.angle_alpha   90.00
_cell.angle_beta   90.00
_cell.angle_gamma   90.00
#
_symmetry.space_group_name_H-M   'P 1'
#
loop_
_entity.id
_entity.type
_entity.pdbx_description
1 polymer ?
#
loop_
_entity_poly.entity_id
_entity_poly.type
_entity_poly.pdbx_seq_one_letter_code
_entity_poly.pdbx_strand_id
1 'polypeptide(L)'
;ATLVSLKEVDPALTEAARGMGMDRWQILRRVLLPLALPGILSGIRMSTMYIISWATLAAFIGAGGLGDLVLGGIYNYDIRLILAGSLPAVLLAFLCGLAFDRLARRLSIPGAANHE
;
A
#
# COMPACT_ATOMS: atom_id res chain seq x y z
N ALA A 1 -3.08 -8.66 -1.86
CA ALA A 1 -2.97 -7.88 -3.11
C ALA A 1 -2.06 -8.57 -4.12
N THR A 2 -0.74 -8.69 -3.90
CA THR A 2 0.20 -9.28 -4.87
C THR A 2 -0.22 -10.65 -5.42
N LEU A 3 -0.59 -11.62 -4.56
CA LEU A 3 -1.04 -12.94 -5.01
C LEU A 3 -2.38 -12.92 -5.76
N VAL A 4 -3.25 -11.95 -5.46
CA VAL A 4 -4.55 -11.79 -6.11
C VAL A 4 -4.33 -11.19 -7.49
N SER A 5 -3.56 -10.10 -7.57
CA SER A 5 -3.27 -9.42 -8.84
C SER A 5 -2.46 -10.25 -9.81
N LEU A 6 -1.65 -11.20 -9.33
CA LEU A 6 -0.96 -12.16 -10.19
C LEU A 6 -1.91 -13.26 -10.74
N LYS A 7 -2.96 -13.59 -9.98
CA LYS A 7 -3.99 -14.58 -10.39
C LYS A 7 -5.06 -13.98 -11.29
N GLU A 8 -5.28 -12.67 -11.21
CA GLU A 8 -6.21 -11.92 -12.07
C GLU A 8 -5.68 -11.72 -13.50
N VAL A 9 -4.39 -11.97 -13.75
CA VAL A 9 -3.84 -11.92 -15.12
C VAL A 9 -4.42 -13.08 -15.93
N ASP A 10 -4.98 -12.74 -17.09
CA ASP A 10 -5.59 -13.71 -18.00
C ASP A 10 -4.58 -14.83 -18.38
N PRO A 11 -4.89 -16.11 -18.10
CA PRO A 11 -4.05 -17.24 -18.48
C PRO A 11 -3.77 -17.29 -19.99
N ALA A 12 -4.66 -16.78 -20.85
CA ALA A 12 -4.45 -16.72 -22.30
C ALA A 12 -3.23 -15.87 -22.70
N LEU A 13 -2.92 -14.79 -21.95
CA LEU A 13 -1.71 -13.99 -22.16
C LEU A 13 -0.44 -14.80 -21.87
N THR A 14 -0.53 -15.71 -20.90
CA THR A 14 0.57 -16.58 -20.49
C THR A 14 0.81 -17.69 -21.52
N GLU A 15 -0.26 -18.23 -22.10
CA GLU A 15 -0.21 -19.22 -23.19
C GLU A 15 0.29 -18.61 -24.49
N ALA A 16 -0.17 -17.40 -24.85
CA ALA A 16 0.35 -16.66 -26.00
C ALA A 16 1.86 -16.39 -25.86
N ALA A 17 2.32 -15.98 -24.67
CA ALA A 17 3.74 -15.75 -24.42
C ALA A 17 4.58 -17.04 -24.53
N ARG A 18 4.05 -18.19 -24.10
CA ARG A 18 4.69 -19.51 -24.35
C ARG A 18 4.70 -19.87 -25.83
N GLY A 19 3.61 -19.61 -26.56
CA GLY A 19 3.53 -19.83 -28.00
C GLY A 19 4.54 -18.99 -28.80
N MET A 20 4.91 -17.82 -28.28
CA MET A 20 6.00 -16.99 -28.80
C MET A 20 7.41 -17.46 -28.40
N GLY A 21 7.54 -18.59 -27.70
CA GLY A 21 8.84 -19.16 -27.31
C GLY A 21 9.47 -18.53 -26.06
N MET A 22 8.73 -17.76 -25.26
CA MET A 22 9.27 -17.15 -24.04
C MET A 22 9.49 -18.19 -22.93
N ASP A 23 10.61 -18.07 -22.21
CA ASP A 23 10.87 -18.86 -21.02
C ASP A 23 10.05 -18.37 -19.79
N ARG A 24 9.99 -19.18 -18.73
CA ARG A 24 9.20 -18.85 -17.52
C ARG A 24 9.61 -17.52 -16.86
N TRP A 25 10.89 -17.17 -16.88
CA TRP A 25 11.41 -15.93 -16.30
C TRP A 25 11.10 -14.70 -17.15
N GLN A 26 11.14 -14.85 -18.47
CA GLN A 26 10.75 -13.84 -19.45
C GLN A 26 9.25 -13.55 -19.35
N ILE A 27 8.41 -14.59 -19.28
CA ILE A 27 6.96 -14.44 -19.08
C ILE A 27 6.69 -13.71 -17.76
N LEU A 28 7.35 -14.13 -16.67
CA LEU A 28 7.16 -13.48 -15.37
C LEU A 28 7.51 -12.00 -15.41
N ARG A 29 8.69 -11.62 -15.91
CA ARG A 29 9.16 -10.23 -15.87
C ARG A 29 8.55 -9.32 -16.93
N ARG A 30 8.22 -9.84 -18.11
CA ARG A 30 7.76 -9.04 -19.26
C ARG A 30 6.25 -9.04 -19.46
N VAL A 31 5.54 -10.02 -18.89
CA VAL A 31 4.08 -10.15 -19.05
C VAL A 31 3.41 -10.04 -17.68
N LEU A 32 3.63 -11.00 -16.78
CA LEU A 32 2.91 -11.06 -15.50
C LEU A 32 3.22 -9.88 -14.58
N LEU A 33 4.50 -9.53 -14.39
CA LEU A 33 4.91 -8.42 -13.51
C LEU A 33 4.30 -7.08 -13.91
N PRO A 34 4.42 -6.60 -15.17
CA PRO A 34 3.88 -5.31 -15.55
C PRO A 34 2.36 -5.26 -15.50
N LEU A 35 1.66 -6.36 -15.83
CA LEU A 35 0.20 -6.44 -15.71
C LEU A 35 -0.28 -6.46 -14.25
N ALA A 36 0.42 -7.17 -13.36
CA ALA A 36 0.06 -7.24 -11.94
C ALA A 36 0.58 -6.04 -11.11
N LEU A 37 1.48 -5.22 -11.68
CA LEU A 37 2.14 -4.11 -10.98
C LEU A 37 1.18 -3.12 -10.32
N PRO A 38 0.07 -2.68 -10.95
CA PRO A 38 -0.89 -1.76 -10.32
C PRO A 38 -1.48 -2.34 -9.03
N GLY A 39 -1.81 -3.63 -9.04
CA GLY A 39 -2.36 -4.32 -7.88
C GLY A 39 -1.34 -4.56 -6.78
N ILE A 40 -0.07 -4.84 -7.13
CA ILE A 40 1.04 -4.91 -6.16
C ILE A 40 1.23 -3.56 -5.45
N LEU A 41 1.24 -2.46 -6.22
CA LEU A 41 1.40 -1.11 -5.69
C LEU A 41 0.24 -0.71 -4.76
N SER A 42 -1.00 -1.08 -5.12
CA SER A 42 -2.16 -0.93 -4.24
C SER A 42 -1.98 -1.67 -2.91
N GLY A 43 -1.42 -2.88 -2.97
CA GLY A 43 -1.05 -3.66 -1.79
C GLY A 43 -0.04 -2.97 -0.89
N ILE A 44 1.06 -2.47 -1.46
CA ILE A 44 2.12 -1.77 -0.72
C ILE A 44 1.54 -0.55 0.00
N ARG A 45 0.72 0.24 -0.69
CA ARG A 45 0.03 1.40 -0.09
C ARG A 45 -0.79 1.01 1.14
N MET A 46 -1.59 -0.05 1.04
CA MET A 46 -2.38 -0.53 2.18
C MET A 46 -1.49 -0.98 3.32
N SER A 47 -0.43 -1.76 3.03
CA SER A 47 0.53 -2.19 4.06
C SER A 47 1.19 -1.02 4.78
N THR A 48 1.57 0.05 4.08
CA THR A 48 2.08 1.27 4.70
C THR A 48 1.06 1.89 5.64
N MET A 49 -0.20 2.03 5.22
CA MET A 49 -1.25 2.59 6.07
C MET A 49 -1.45 1.76 7.34
N TYR A 50 -1.41 0.43 7.24
CA TYR A 50 -1.44 -0.45 8.41
C TYR A 50 -0.23 -0.29 9.32
N ILE A 51 0.99 -0.18 8.76
CA ILE A 51 2.21 0.04 9.56
C ILE A 51 2.11 1.32 10.38
N ILE A 52 1.58 2.41 9.81
CA ILE A 52 1.39 3.68 10.53
C ILE A 52 0.35 3.52 11.65
N SER A 53 -0.72 2.77 11.40
CA SER A 53 -1.70 2.42 12.43
C SER A 53 -1.06 1.65 13.59
N TRP A 54 -0.26 0.62 13.30
CA TRP A 54 0.43 -0.17 14.32
C TRP A 54 1.52 0.63 15.05
N ALA A 55 2.22 1.52 14.36
CA ALA A 55 3.19 2.42 14.96
C ALA A 55 2.55 3.36 16.00
N THR A 56 1.31 3.79 15.76
CA THR A 56 0.56 4.59 16.74
C THR A 56 0.24 3.78 17.99
N LEU A 57 -0.08 2.48 17.83
CA LEU A 57 -0.29 1.56 18.94
C LEU A 57 1.01 1.18 19.67
N ALA A 58 2.18 1.35 19.06
CA ALA A 58 3.46 1.06 19.72
C ALA A 58 3.71 1.96 20.95
N ALA A 59 3.01 3.09 21.08
CA ALA A 59 3.02 3.89 22.30
C ALA A 59 2.59 3.11 23.56
N PHE A 60 1.74 2.08 23.42
CA PHE A 60 1.33 1.22 24.54
C PHE A 60 2.50 0.45 25.18
N ILE A 61 3.56 0.17 24.42
CA ILE A 61 4.75 -0.53 24.90
C ILE A 61 5.91 0.43 25.21
N GLY A 62 5.65 1.73 25.27
CA GLY A 62 6.65 2.75 25.59
C GLY A 62 7.61 3.06 24.45
N ALA A 63 7.26 2.72 23.20
CA ALA A 63 8.07 3.08 22.02
C ALA A 63 8.13 4.60 21.77
N GLY A 64 7.20 5.34 22.38
CA GLY A 64 7.11 6.78 22.31
C GLY A 64 6.37 7.32 21.07
N GLY A 65 6.24 8.65 20.98
CA GLY A 65 5.84 9.36 19.76
C GLY A 65 4.42 9.93 19.80
N LEU A 66 3.77 10.04 18.63
CA LEU A 66 2.42 10.65 18.53
C LEU A 66 1.35 9.86 19.29
N GLY A 67 1.54 8.55 19.46
CA GLY A 67 0.65 7.71 20.24
C GLY A 67 0.67 8.03 21.75
N ASP A 68 1.76 8.60 22.28
CA ASP A 68 1.83 9.00 23.69
C ASP A 68 0.88 10.16 24.00
N LEU A 69 0.73 11.09 23.05
CA LEU A 69 -0.21 12.21 23.18
C LEU A 69 -1.67 11.71 23.19
N VAL A 70 -1.96 10.69 22.38
CA VAL A 70 -3.29 10.06 22.35
C VAL A 70 -3.55 9.33 23.67
N LEU A 71 -2.61 8.50 24.13
CA LEU A 71 -2.75 7.76 25.38
C LEU A 71 -2.82 8.70 26.58
N GLY A 72 -1.97 9.72 26.63
CA GLY A 72 -2.00 10.76 27.67
C GLY A 72 -3.35 11.48 27.70
N GLY A 73 -3.92 11.81 26.54
CA GLY A 73 -5.26 12.39 26.46
C GLY A 73 -6.36 11.44 26.95
N ILE A 74 -6.27 10.14 26.64
CA ILE A 74 -7.19 9.12 27.15
C ILE A 74 -7.10 9.01 28.68
N TYR A 75 -5.90 8.92 29.24
CA TYR A 75 -5.70 8.80 30.68
C TYR A 75 -6.12 10.03 31.47
N ASN A 76 -5.99 11.23 30.89
CA ASN A 76 -6.37 12.49 31.54
C ASN A 76 -7.78 12.98 31.16
N TYR A 77 -8.53 12.20 30.36
CA TYR A 77 -9.82 12.62 29.79
C TYR A 77 -9.77 13.97 29.06
N ASP A 78 -8.61 14.32 28.49
CA ASP A 78 -8.40 15.57 27.77
C ASP A 78 -8.47 15.33 26.26
N ILE A 79 -9.59 15.73 25.67
CA ILE A 79 -9.82 15.62 24.23
C ILE A 79 -8.82 16.44 23.41
N ARG A 80 -8.27 17.53 23.96
CA ARG A 80 -7.29 18.37 23.24
C ARG A 80 -6.00 17.59 23.01
N LEU A 81 -5.55 16.81 23.99
CA LEU A 81 -4.39 15.92 23.88
C LEU A 81 -4.64 14.77 22.88
N ILE A 82 -5.83 14.16 22.93
CA ILE A 82 -6.23 13.12 21.98
C ILE A 82 -6.17 13.65 20.54
N LEU A 83 -6.74 14.84 20.30
CA LEU A 83 -6.69 15.50 19.00
C LEU A 83 -5.27 15.90 18.62
N ALA A 84 -4.46 16.41 19.55
CA ALA A 84 -3.08 16.80 19.29
C ALA A 84 -2.21 15.62 18.84
N GLY A 85 -2.48 14.39 19.28
CA GLY A 85 -1.79 13.19 18.81
C GLY A 85 -2.40 12.57 17.56
N SER A 86 -3.72 12.46 17.49
CA SER A 86 -4.42 11.78 16.39
C SER A 86 -4.43 12.57 15.08
N LEU A 87 -4.60 13.90 15.14
CA LEU A 87 -4.66 14.75 13.96
C LEU A 87 -3.38 14.71 13.13
N PRO A 88 -2.17 14.90 13.70
CA PRO A 88 -0.92 14.76 12.94
C PRO A 88 -0.66 13.32 12.50
N ALA A 89 -1.07 12.31 13.27
CA ALA A 89 -0.92 10.90 12.87
C ALA A 89 -1.76 10.57 11.61
N VAL A 90 -3.02 11.02 11.58
CA VAL A 90 -3.90 10.89 10.42
C VAL A 90 -3.36 11.66 9.23
N LEU A 91 -2.89 12.89 9.45
CA LEU A 91 -2.28 13.70 8.40
C LEU A 91 -1.05 13.00 7.79
N LEU A 92 -0.18 12.43 8.63
CA LEU A 92 1.00 11.69 8.18
C LEU A 92 0.61 10.44 7.38
N ALA A 93 -0.36 9.66 7.88
CA ALA A 93 -0.88 8.50 7.16
C ALA A 93 -1.42 8.87 5.78
N PHE A 94 -2.18 9.97 5.70
CA PHE A 94 -2.73 10.47 4.45
C PHE A 94 -1.65 10.97 3.49
N LEU A 95 -0.65 11.71 3.98
CA LEU A 95 0.48 12.19 3.19
C LEU A 95 1.31 11.03 2.63
N CYS A 96 1.58 10.00 3.44
CA CYS A 96 2.22 8.78 2.97
C CYS A 96 1.38 8.09 1.89
N GLY A 97 0.09 7.90 2.12
CA GLY A 97 -0.83 7.31 1.13
C GLY A 97 -0.81 8.06 -0.20
N LEU A 98 -0.88 9.39 -0.17
CA LEU A 98 -0.79 10.26 -1.36
C LEU A 98 0.58 10.17 -2.06
N ALA A 99 1.67 10.06 -1.30
CA ALA A 99 3.00 9.88 -1.85
C ALA A 99 3.10 8.55 -2.62
N PHE A 100 2.60 7.46 -2.03
CA PHE A 100 2.53 6.16 -2.68
C PHE A 100 1.62 6.16 -3.91
N ASP A 101 0.45 6.80 -3.85
CA ASP A 101 -0.44 6.95 -5.02
C ASP A 101 0.23 7.74 -6.15
N ARG A 102 0.95 8.83 -5.83
CA ARG A 102 1.70 9.61 -6.84
C ARG A 102 2.85 8.80 -7.42
N LEU A 103 3.59 8.05 -6.60
CA LEU A 103 4.66 7.18 -7.06
C LEU A 103 4.11 6.06 -7.96
N ALA A 104 2.98 5.46 -7.56
CA ALA A 104 2.32 4.43 -8.33
C ALA A 104 1.87 4.95 -9.70
N ARG A 105 1.25 6.14 -9.75
CA ARG A 105 0.89 6.80 -11.03
C ARG A 105 2.09 7.13 -11.92
N ARG A 106 3.27 7.38 -11.35
CA ARG A 106 4.49 7.62 -12.14
C ARG A 106 5.11 6.34 -12.69
N LEU A 107 4.98 5.22 -11.97
CA LEU A 107 5.50 3.92 -12.38
C LEU A 107 4.53 3.17 -13.31
N SER A 108 3.23 3.39 -13.17
CA SER A 108 2.20 2.88 -14.08
C SER A 108 2.02 3.85 -15.26
N ILE A 109 2.75 3.61 -16.35
CA ILE A 109 2.49 4.19 -17.67
C ILE A 109 1.09 3.71 -18.14
N PRO A 110 0.24 4.58 -18.72
CA PRO A 110 -1.18 4.36 -19.00
C PRO A 110 -1.45 3.06 -19.78
N GLY A 111 -2.22 2.15 -19.17
CA GLY A 111 -2.65 0.91 -19.83
C GLY A 111 -3.61 0.03 -19.03
N ALA A 112 -3.80 0.27 -17.72
CA ALA A 112 -4.64 -0.57 -16.85
C ALA A 112 -5.87 0.16 -16.27
N ALA A 113 -6.38 1.19 -16.96
CA ALA A 113 -7.54 1.96 -16.51
C ALA A 113 -8.87 1.59 -17.21
N ASN A 114 -8.88 0.62 -18.12
CA ASN A 114 -10.05 0.34 -18.96
C ASN A 114 -10.44 -1.13 -18.88
N HIS A 115 -10.96 -1.57 -17.74
CA HIS A 115 -11.94 -2.66 -17.66
C HIS A 115 -12.67 -2.50 -16.33
N GLU A 116 -13.58 -1.52 -16.32
CA GLU A 116 -14.79 -1.55 -15.50
C GLU A 116 -15.78 -2.60 -16.06
#